data_AF-A0A1X7U335-F1
#
_entry.id   AF-A0A1X7U335-F1
#
_cell.length_a   1.000
_cell.length_b   1.000
_cell.length_c   1.000
_cell.angle_alpha   90.00
_cell.angle_beta   90.00
_cell.angle_gamma   90.00
#
_symmetry.space_group_name_H-M   'P 1'
#
loop_
_entity.id
_entity.type
_entity.pdbx_description
1 polymer ?
#
loop_
_entity_poly.entity_id
_entity_poly.type
_entity_poly.pdbx_seq_one_letter_code
_entity_poly.pdbx_strand_id
1 'polypeptide(L)'
;MDSLGNTLVNFFRIIPDGVLVFFPSYVVMETLFTHWKEHSNIFMRMEQHKQIFKEPKFKNEFNSVMSAYYEKIGSADKVGGAFFGVCRGKVSEGLDFADNNGRAVIITGLPYPPFAEPK
;
A
#
# COMPACT_ATOMS: atom_id res chain seq x y z
N MET A 1 10.75 8.13 10.34
CA MET A 1 9.67 7.20 9.91
C MET A 1 8.32 7.91 9.84
N ASP A 2 8.05 8.83 10.77
CA ASP A 2 6.77 9.56 10.83
C ASP A 2 6.52 10.53 9.69
N SER A 3 7.56 11.16 9.12
CA SER A 3 7.40 12.11 8.02
C SER A 3 6.69 11.48 6.82
N LEU A 4 7.15 10.31 6.38
CA LEU A 4 6.50 9.54 5.30
C LEU A 4 5.05 9.18 5.65
N GLY A 5 4.81 8.70 6.87
CA GLY A 5 3.47 8.35 7.31
C GLY A 5 2.50 9.54 7.33
N ASN A 6 2.95 10.70 7.81
CA ASN A 6 2.18 11.95 7.77
C ASN A 6 1.90 12.41 6.33
N THR A 7 2.87 12.26 5.43
CA THR A 7 2.68 12.55 4.00
C THR A 7 1.61 11.65 3.39
N LEU A 8 1.63 10.34 3.69
CA LEU A 8 0.60 9.41 3.22
C LEU A 8 -0.80 9.78 3.75
N VAL A 9 -0.93 10.15 5.04
CA VAL A 9 -2.20 10.65 5.60
C VAL A 9 -2.72 11.86 4.82
N ASN A 10 -1.85 12.82 4.48
CA ASN A 10 -2.25 13.99 3.72
C ASN A 10 -2.72 13.64 2.30
N PHE A 11 -2.08 12.67 1.64
CA PHE A 11 -2.50 12.19 0.33
C PHE A 11 -3.82 11.41 0.39
N PHE A 12 -3.99 10.53 1.38
CA PHE A 12 -5.20 9.72 1.54
C PHE A 12 -6.46 10.55 1.76
N ARG A 13 -6.33 11.78 2.27
CA ARG A 13 -7.44 12.75 2.42
C ARG A 13 -7.99 13.28 1.11
N ILE A 14 -7.14 13.41 0.09
CA ILE A 14 -7.47 14.13 -1.15
C ILE A 14 -7.64 13.22 -2.35
N ILE A 15 -6.98 12.06 -2.36
CA ILE A 15 -7.05 11.12 -3.48
C ILE A 15 -8.32 10.27 -3.31
N PRO A 16 -9.25 10.27 -4.28
CA PRO A 16 -10.44 9.42 -4.22
C PRO A 16 -10.09 7.94 -4.42
N ASP A 17 -10.99 7.05 -4.01
CA ASP A 17 -10.95 5.62 -4.35
C ASP A 17 -9.63 4.90 -4.02
N GLY A 18 -9.02 4.21 -4.98
CA GLY A 18 -7.83 3.38 -4.80
C GLY A 18 -6.49 4.14 -4.87
N VAL A 19 -5.59 3.84 -3.92
CA VAL A 19 -4.20 4.32 -3.93
C VAL A 19 -3.24 3.15 -3.80
N LEU A 20 -2.23 3.07 -4.65
CA LEU A 20 -1.17 2.06 -4.53
C LEU A 20 0.07 2.69 -3.90
N VAL A 21 0.63 2.06 -2.87
CA VAL A 21 1.84 2.52 -2.20
C VAL A 21 2.90 1.43 -2.28
N PHE A 22 3.95 1.68 -3.05
CA PHE A 22 5.04 0.74 -3.24
C PHE A 22 6.26 1.08 -2.38
N PHE A 23 6.73 0.05 -1.67
CA PHE A 23 7.93 0.09 -0.85
C PHE A 23 9.09 -0.60 -1.58
N PRO A 24 10.34 -0.19 -1.31
CA PRO A 24 11.51 -0.78 -1.96
C PRO A 24 11.81 -2.22 -1.51
N SER A 25 11.30 -2.66 -0.35
CA SER A 25 11.39 -4.05 0.11
C SER A 25 10.31 -4.40 1.12
N TYR A 26 10.04 -5.69 1.31
CA TYR A 26 9.14 -6.17 2.38
C TYR A 26 9.64 -5.75 3.77
N VAL A 27 10.96 -5.77 4.01
CA VAL A 27 11.54 -5.36 5.29
C VAL A 27 11.19 -3.90 5.60
N VAL A 28 11.39 -3.00 4.64
CA VAL A 28 11.07 -1.57 4.81
C VAL A 28 9.57 -1.37 5.04
N MET A 29 8.72 -2.06 4.26
CA MET A 29 7.27 -2.00 4.43
C MET A 29 6.85 -2.44 5.84
N GLU A 30 7.34 -3.59 6.31
CA GLU A 30 7.03 -4.12 7.64
C GLU A 30 7.49 -3.19 8.76
N THR A 31 8.74 -2.73 8.70
CA THR A 31 9.30 -1.82 9.71
C THR A 31 8.48 -0.53 9.83
N LEU A 32 8.14 0.10 8.70
CA LEU A 32 7.34 1.32 8.70
C LEU A 32 5.90 1.07 9.17
N PHE A 33 5.29 -0.03 8.72
CA PHE A 33 3.94 -0.39 9.11
C PHE A 33 3.83 -0.67 10.62
N THR A 34 4.75 -1.46 11.18
CA THR A 34 4.83 -1.73 12.63
C THR A 34 5.06 -0.45 13.42
N HIS A 35 5.99 0.41 12.98
CA HIS A 35 6.22 1.70 13.62
C HIS A 35 4.95 2.58 13.61
N TRP A 36 4.25 2.68 12.47
CA TRP A 36 3.03 3.48 12.36
C TRP A 36 1.85 2.93 13.17
N LYS A 37 1.80 1.61 13.39
CA LYS A 37 0.71 0.94 14.10
C LYS A 37 0.92 0.86 15.61
N GLU A 38 2.14 0.59 16.06
CA GLU A 38 2.44 0.29 17.46
C GLU A 38 3.10 1.46 18.19
N HIS A 39 3.85 2.31 17.48
CA HIS A 39 4.70 3.34 18.09
C HIS A 39 4.23 4.77 17.76
N SER A 40 3.15 4.92 17.00
CA SER A 40 2.53 6.22 16.68
C SER A 40 1.02 6.05 16.45
N ASN A 41 0.29 7.16 16.30
CA ASN A 41 -1.13 7.15 15.90
C ASN A 41 -1.34 7.27 14.39
N ILE A 42 -0.28 7.16 13.58
CA ILE A 42 -0.33 7.41 12.14
C ILE A 42 -1.21 6.40 11.43
N PHE A 43 -1.11 5.11 11.77
CA PHE A 43 -1.93 4.07 11.14
C PHE A 43 -3.43 4.32 11.35
N MET A 44 -3.84 4.69 12.56
CA MET A 44 -5.23 5.05 12.85
C MET A 44 -5.70 6.24 12.01
N ARG A 45 -4.83 7.24 11.82
CA ARG A 45 -5.13 8.41 10.97
C ARG A 45 -5.21 8.05 9.49
N MET A 46 -4.46 7.06 9.02
CA MET A 46 -4.60 6.54 7.65
C MET A 46 -5.96 5.85 7.47
N GLU A 47 -6.33 4.96 8.40
CA GLU A 47 -7.60 4.21 8.40
C GLU A 47 -8.85 5.09 8.46
N GLN A 48 -8.74 6.33 8.95
CA GLN A 48 -9.82 7.32 8.88
C GLN A 48 -10.14 7.79 7.44
N HIS A 49 -9.22 7.59 6.50
CA HIS A 49 -9.33 8.09 5.13
C HIS A 49 -9.27 6.99 4.08
N LYS A 50 -8.52 5.92 4.34
CA LYS A 50 -8.40 4.75 3.46
C LYS A 50 -8.27 3.49 4.29
N GLN A 51 -9.03 2.45 3.94
CA GLN A 51 -8.77 1.11 4.48
C GLN A 51 -7.45 0.58 3.89
N ILE A 52 -6.53 0.15 4.75
CA ILE A 52 -5.20 -0.27 4.37
C ILE A 52 -5.17 -1.77 4.13
N PHE A 53 -4.90 -2.14 2.89
CA PHE A 53 -4.59 -3.50 2.46
C PHE A 53 -3.08 -3.62 2.29
N LYS A 54 -2.55 -4.79 2.55
CA LYS A 54 -1.12 -5.04 2.49
C LYS A 54 -0.85 -6.34 1.76
N GLU A 55 0.17 -6.32 0.91
CA GLU A 55 0.61 -7.49 0.18
C GLU A 55 0.97 -8.63 1.14
N PRO A 56 0.30 -9.80 1.04
CA PRO A 56 0.63 -10.95 1.87
C PRO A 56 1.95 -11.58 1.44
N LYS A 57 2.67 -12.15 2.42
CA LYS A 57 3.93 -12.88 2.17
C LYS A 57 3.68 -14.13 1.33
N PHE A 58 2.58 -14.84 1.54
CA PHE A 58 2.25 -16.07 0.82
C PHE A 58 1.39 -15.80 -0.42
N LYS A 59 1.51 -16.64 -1.47
CA LYS A 59 0.80 -16.45 -2.75
C LYS A 59 -0.69 -16.82 -2.65
N ASN A 60 -1.04 -17.78 -1.80
CA ASN A 60 -2.40 -18.27 -1.59
C ASN A 60 -3.35 -17.19 -1.05
N GLU A 61 -2.86 -16.26 -0.23
CA GLU A 61 -3.67 -15.18 0.36
C GLU A 61 -3.83 -13.98 -0.56
N PHE A 62 -3.00 -13.88 -1.61
CA PHE A 62 -2.92 -12.70 -2.46
C PHE A 62 -4.25 -12.34 -3.11
N ASN A 63 -4.88 -13.32 -3.75
CA ASN A 63 -6.14 -13.11 -4.45
C ASN A 63 -7.27 -12.69 -3.49
N SER A 64 -7.27 -13.22 -2.26
CA SER A 64 -8.29 -12.87 -1.28
C SER A 64 -8.16 -11.42 -0.82
N VAL A 65 -6.94 -10.95 -0.52
CA VAL A 65 -6.67 -9.55 -0.16
C VAL A 65 -7.01 -8.62 -1.32
N MET A 66 -6.68 -9.03 -2.55
CA MET A 66 -6.94 -8.24 -3.75
C MET A 66 -8.44 -8.10 -4.04
N SER A 67 -9.21 -9.18 -3.92
CA SER A 67 -10.66 -9.13 -4.03
C SER A 67 -11.28 -8.20 -2.98
N ALA A 68 -10.82 -8.29 -1.73
CA ALA A 68 -11.30 -7.41 -0.67
C ALA A 68 -10.98 -5.92 -0.93
N TYR A 69 -9.84 -5.62 -1.56
CA TYR A 69 -9.49 -4.28 -1.99
C TYR A 69 -10.46 -3.75 -3.07
N TYR A 70 -10.74 -4.55 -4.11
CA TYR A 70 -11.68 -4.17 -5.16
C TYR A 70 -13.11 -4.01 -4.65
N GLU A 71 -13.57 -4.92 -3.78
CA GLU A 71 -14.86 -4.81 -3.11
C GLU A 71 -14.97 -3.52 -2.30
N LYS A 72 -13.89 -3.13 -1.61
CA LYS A 72 -13.88 -1.90 -0.83
C LYS A 72 -13.98 -0.66 -1.71
N ILE A 73 -13.28 -0.63 -2.84
CA ILE A 73 -13.36 0.48 -3.81
C ILE A 73 -14.75 0.57 -4.46
N GLY A 74 -15.38 -0.58 -4.75
CA GLY A 74 -16.73 -0.63 -5.31
C GLY A 74 -17.84 -0.36 -4.30
N SER A 75 -17.53 -0.31 -3.00
CA SER A 75 -18.53 -0.06 -1.96
C SER A 75 -19.06 1.38 -2.03
N ALA A 76 -20.31 1.58 -1.59
CA ALA A 76 -20.91 2.91 -1.53
C ALA A 76 -20.26 3.82 -0.46
N ASP A 77 -19.38 3.26 0.37
CA ASP A 77 -18.60 4.02 1.34
C ASP A 77 -17.56 4.88 0.61
N LYS A 78 -17.49 6.16 0.97
CA LYS A 78 -16.51 7.09 0.38
C LYS A 78 -15.06 6.86 0.86
N VAL A 79 -14.86 5.94 1.81
CA VAL A 79 -13.56 5.62 2.38
C VAL A 79 -12.91 4.56 1.49
N GLY A 80 -12.28 4.99 0.39
CA GLY A 80 -11.62 4.09 -0.57
C GLY A 80 -10.50 3.23 0.04
N GLY A 81 -9.76 2.50 -0.79
CA GLY A 81 -8.70 1.60 -0.35
C GLY A 81 -7.30 2.15 -0.60
N ALA A 82 -6.34 1.80 0.25
CA ALA A 82 -4.93 1.90 -0.10
C ALA A 82 -4.26 0.52 -0.06
N PHE A 83 -3.56 0.14 -1.12
CA PHE A 83 -2.85 -1.13 -1.21
C PHE A 83 -1.35 -0.92 -1.04
N PHE A 84 -0.76 -1.50 -0.01
CA PHE A 84 0.66 -1.43 0.28
C PHE A 84 1.34 -2.66 -0.30
N GLY A 85 2.28 -2.46 -1.22
CA GLY A 85 3.02 -3.54 -1.88
C GLY A 85 4.50 -3.22 -2.01
N VAL A 86 5.25 -4.14 -2.60
CA VAL A 86 6.69 -3.97 -2.84
C VAL A 86 6.96 -3.84 -4.34
N CYS A 87 7.91 -2.99 -4.71
CA CYS A 87 8.39 -2.93 -6.10
C CYS A 87 8.98 -4.29 -6.50
N ARG A 88 8.60 -4.85 -7.66
CA ARG A 88 8.90 -6.24 -8.06
C ARG A 88 8.24 -7.32 -7.18
N GLY A 89 7.22 -6.93 -6.42
CA GLY A 89 6.32 -7.85 -5.71
C GLY A 89 5.24 -8.41 -6.62
N LYS A 90 4.36 -9.24 -6.05
CA LYS A 90 3.26 -9.90 -6.79
C LYS A 90 2.28 -8.88 -7.37
N VAL A 91 2.11 -7.77 -6.66
CA VAL A 91 1.22 -6.67 -7.05
C VAL A 91 1.72 -5.93 -8.28
N SER A 92 3.04 -5.88 -8.48
CA SER A 92 3.66 -5.16 -9.58
C SER A 92 3.75 -5.96 -10.88
N GLU A 93 3.28 -7.22 -10.89
CA GLU A 93 3.31 -8.10 -12.06
C GLU A 93 1.91 -8.65 -12.36
N GLY A 94 1.38 -8.35 -13.55
CA GLY A 94 0.16 -8.99 -14.07
C GLY A 94 -1.17 -8.52 -13.48
N LEU A 95 -1.18 -7.51 -12.60
CA LEU A 95 -2.39 -6.83 -12.16
C LEU A 95 -2.56 -5.49 -12.88
N ASP A 96 -3.77 -5.26 -13.38
CA ASP A 96 -4.18 -3.98 -13.95
C ASP A 96 -5.10 -3.23 -12.98
N PHE A 97 -4.73 -2.01 -12.64
CA PHE A 97 -5.45 -1.15 -11.71
C PHE A 97 -6.16 -0.04 -12.48
N ALA A 98 -7.17 -0.42 -13.26
CA ALA A 98 -7.94 0.50 -14.07
C ALA A 98 -8.85 1.42 -13.24
N ASP A 99 -9.11 2.62 -13.78
CA ASP A 99 -10.09 3.58 -13.28
C ASP A 99 -9.95 3.92 -11.78
N ASN A 100 -10.95 3.54 -10.98
CA ASN A 100 -11.04 3.85 -9.56
C ASN A 100 -10.10 2.99 -8.71
N ASN A 101 -9.57 1.90 -9.27
CA ASN A 101 -8.72 0.97 -8.53
C ASN A 101 -7.29 1.49 -8.31
N GLY A 102 -6.88 2.54 -9.01
CA GLY A 102 -5.52 3.09 -8.96
C GLY A 102 -5.47 4.58 -9.32
N ARG A 103 -6.20 5.43 -8.58
CA ARG A 103 -6.23 6.89 -8.81
C ARG A 103 -4.90 7.58 -8.55
N ALA A 104 -4.02 6.93 -7.78
CA ALA A 104 -2.63 7.34 -7.63
C ALA A 104 -1.73 6.15 -7.31
N VAL A 105 -0.45 6.29 -7.69
CA VAL A 105 0.63 5.38 -7.33
C VAL A 105 1.72 6.18 -6.63
N ILE A 106 2.07 5.79 -5.41
CA ILE A 106 3.10 6.41 -4.58
C ILE A 106 4.27 5.44 -4.46
N ILE A 107 5.44 5.86 -4.91
CA ILE A 107 6.69 5.10 -4.78
C ILE A 107 7.48 5.73 -3.64
N THR A 108 7.67 5.00 -2.55
CA THR A 108 8.27 5.53 -1.31
C THR A 108 9.80 5.53 -1.31
N GLY A 109 10.41 4.91 -2.32
CA GLY A 109 11.85 4.87 -2.52
C GLY A 109 12.21 4.16 -3.83
N LEU A 110 13.46 4.31 -4.27
CA LEU A 110 13.93 3.64 -5.49
C LEU A 110 14.19 2.15 -5.22
N PRO A 111 13.65 1.23 -6.03
CA PRO A 111 13.93 -0.19 -5.91
C PRO A 111 15.32 -0.48 -6.50
N TYR A 112 16.35 -0.44 -5.65
CA TYR A 112 17.67 -0.88 -6.02
C TYR A 112 17.75 -2.41 -6.02
N PRO A 113 18.51 -3.03 -6.95
CA PRO A 113 18.80 -4.45 -6.88
C PRO A 113 19.50 -4.79 -5.55
N PRO A 114 19.33 -6.01 -5.02
CA PRO A 114 20.02 -6.45 -3.83
C PRO A 114 21.53 -6.31 -4.02
N PHE A 115 22.23 -5.74 -3.04
CA PHE A 115 23.67 -5.51 -3.10
C PHE A 115 24.50 -6.80 -3.28
N ALA A 116 23.88 -7.98 -3.10
CA ALA A 116 24.51 -9.29 -3.09
C ALA A 116 24.23 -10.16 -4.34
N GLU A 117 23.61 -9.63 -5.40
CA GLU A 117 23.48 -10.39 -6.66
C GLU A 117 24.78 -10.28 -7.48
N PRO A 118 25.51 -11.39 -7.73
CA PRO A 118 26.57 -11.39 -8.72
C PRO A 118 25.95 -11.24 -10.11
N LYS A 119 26.59 -10.42 -10.95
CA LYS A 119 26.27 -10.30 -12.38
C LYS A 119 26.60 -11.57 -13.15
#